data_AF-A0A845ZLU1-F1
#
_entry.id   AF-A0A845ZLU1-F1
#
_cell.length_a   1.000
_cell.length_b   1.000
_cell.length_c   1.000
_cell.angle_alpha   90.00
_cell.angle_beta   90.00
_cell.angle_gamma   90.00
#
_symmetry.space_group_name_H-M   'P 1'
#
loop_
_entity.id
_entity.type
_entity.pdbx_description
1 polymer ?
#
loop_
_entity_poly.entity_id
_entity_poly.type
_entity_poly.pdbx_seq_one_letter_code
_entity_poly.pdbx_strand_id
1 'polypeptide(L)'
;MLREVSEQGSPMQRERALSALVESGQFRGVRQELADFSTRPSSREPGAAKQRVICHADYQTRLPGRQVRGEGDPATGDTAVDEAYDGSGATFDLYRDIYERNSIDDRGVVLTSTVHYGRGFDNAFWNGQQMTYGDGDEDLPEEERLFNRFTIAIDIIGHELTHGVIQYEAGLVYRN
;
A
#
# COMPACT_ATOMS: atom_id res chain seq x y z
N MET A 1 9.92 -11.04 -11.58
CA MET A 1 10.90 -10.00 -11.21
C MET A 1 11.64 -10.37 -9.93
N LEU A 2 11.08 -10.28 -8.71
CA LEU A 2 11.82 -10.61 -7.48
C LEU A 2 12.40 -12.04 -7.45
N ARG A 3 11.75 -13.02 -8.09
CA ARG A 3 12.31 -14.37 -8.28
C ARG A 3 13.62 -14.35 -9.07
N GLU A 4 13.69 -13.56 -10.13
CA GLU A 4 14.89 -13.38 -10.94
C GLU A 4 16.01 -12.75 -10.10
N VAL A 5 15.68 -11.71 -9.33
CA VAL A 5 16.62 -11.03 -8.42
C VAL A 5 17.15 -12.02 -7.37
N SER A 6 16.29 -12.89 -6.82
CA SER A 6 16.71 -13.92 -5.85
C SER A 6 17.66 -14.97 -6.43
N GLU A 7 17.66 -15.17 -7.75
CA GLU A 7 18.48 -16.15 -8.44
C GLU A 7 19.78 -15.55 -8.98
N GLN A 8 19.75 -14.28 -9.40
CA GLN A 8 20.84 -13.65 -10.18
C GLN A 8 21.48 -12.44 -9.50
N GLY A 9 20.85 -11.83 -8.49
CA GLY A 9 21.35 -10.61 -7.83
C GLY A 9 22.62 -10.82 -7.01
N SER A 10 23.13 -9.74 -6.44
CA SER A 10 24.17 -9.80 -5.40
C SER A 10 23.66 -10.53 -4.14
N PRO A 11 24.52 -11.00 -3.22
CA PRO A 11 24.07 -11.65 -1.99
C PRO A 11 23.02 -10.84 -1.21
N MET A 12 23.20 -9.51 -1.12
CA MET A 12 22.27 -8.59 -0.46
C MET A 12 20.93 -8.49 -1.21
N GLN A 13 20.98 -8.29 -2.54
CA GLN A 13 19.78 -8.20 -3.38
C GLN A 13 18.96 -9.50 -3.33
N ARG A 14 19.64 -10.65 -3.28
CA ARG A 14 18.96 -11.95 -3.13
C ARG A 14 18.25 -12.06 -1.80
N GLU A 15 18.89 -11.65 -0.71
CA GLU A 15 18.31 -11.68 0.64
C GLU A 15 17.03 -10.82 0.71
N ARG A 16 17.11 -9.56 0.24
CA ARG A 16 15.95 -8.65 0.20
C ARG A 16 14.82 -9.18 -0.67
N ALA A 17 15.15 -9.66 -1.87
CA ALA A 17 14.15 -10.25 -2.77
C ALA A 17 13.47 -11.49 -2.18
N LEU A 18 14.22 -12.36 -1.50
CA LEU A 18 13.65 -13.53 -0.82
C LEU A 18 12.74 -13.12 0.34
N SER A 19 13.15 -12.15 1.17
CA SER A 19 12.31 -11.65 2.26
C SER A 19 11.01 -11.06 1.73
N ALA A 20 11.10 -10.18 0.72
CA ALA A 20 9.93 -9.58 0.08
C ALA A 20 9.01 -10.64 -0.55
N LEU A 21 9.55 -11.68 -1.18
CA LEU A 21 8.75 -12.78 -1.76
C LEU A 21 7.99 -13.58 -0.69
N VAL A 22 8.63 -13.89 0.43
CA VAL A 22 8.01 -14.64 1.55
C VAL A 22 6.85 -13.84 2.14
N GLU A 23 7.10 -12.57 2.47
CA GLU A 23 6.09 -11.70 3.06
C GLU A 23 4.92 -11.45 2.09
N SER A 24 5.22 -11.20 0.81
CA SER A 24 4.19 -11.08 -0.24
C SER A 24 3.31 -12.33 -0.34
N GLY A 25 3.88 -13.52 -0.12
CA GLY A 25 3.13 -14.77 -0.06
C GLY A 25 2.14 -14.80 1.11
N GLN A 26 2.56 -14.36 2.29
CA GLN A 26 1.71 -14.30 3.48
C GLN A 26 0.56 -13.30 3.30
N PHE A 27 0.83 -12.10 2.76
CA PHE A 27 -0.20 -11.08 2.55
C PHE A 27 -1.24 -11.49 1.52
N ARG A 28 -0.84 -12.21 0.45
CA ARG A 28 -1.81 -12.78 -0.50
C ARG A 28 -2.75 -13.78 0.18
N GLY A 29 -2.26 -14.59 1.12
CA GLY A 29 -3.07 -15.49 1.92
C GLY A 29 -4.11 -14.74 2.76
N VAL A 30 -3.66 -13.75 3.54
CA VAL A 30 -4.53 -12.93 4.40
C VAL A 30 -5.58 -12.17 3.59
N ARG A 31 -5.19 -11.60 2.45
CA ARG A 31 -6.13 -10.90 1.56
C ARG A 31 -7.21 -11.84 1.01
N GLN A 32 -6.83 -13.07 0.64
CA GLN A 32 -7.81 -14.05 0.15
C GLN A 32 -8.85 -14.37 1.25
N GLU A 33 -8.41 -14.53 2.50
CA GLU A 33 -9.33 -14.74 3.63
C GLU A 33 -10.23 -13.52 3.87
N LEU A 34 -9.69 -12.29 3.86
CA LEU A 34 -10.47 -11.08 4.09
C LEU A 34 -11.48 -10.76 2.99
N ALA A 35 -11.17 -11.09 1.73
CA ALA A 35 -12.09 -10.93 0.61
C ALA A 35 -13.37 -11.76 0.82
N ASP A 36 -13.23 -12.99 1.34
CA ASP A 36 -14.36 -13.88 1.61
C ASP A 36 -15.31 -13.31 2.70
N PHE A 37 -14.81 -12.46 3.60
CA PHE A 37 -15.60 -11.80 4.66
C PHE A 37 -16.19 -10.43 4.29
N SER A 38 -15.71 -9.77 3.23
CA SER A 38 -16.10 -8.40 2.86
C SER A 38 -17.47 -8.26 2.19
N THR A 39 -18.21 -9.35 1.98
CA THR A 39 -19.50 -9.39 1.27
C THR A 39 -20.70 -8.84 2.06
N ARG A 40 -20.50 -8.10 3.16
CA ARG A 40 -21.62 -7.59 3.97
C ARG A 40 -22.16 -6.24 3.44
N PRO A 41 -23.49 -6.11 3.27
CA PRO A 41 -24.10 -4.83 2.94
C PRO A 41 -24.11 -3.91 4.17
N SER A 42 -23.62 -2.70 4.01
CA SER A 42 -23.88 -1.54 4.87
C SER A 42 -24.26 -0.35 3.99
N SER A 43 -25.04 0.57 4.54
CA SER A 43 -25.65 1.67 3.81
C SER A 43 -24.61 2.58 3.14
N ARG A 44 -24.88 2.90 1.86
CA ARG A 44 -24.15 3.90 1.08
C ARG A 44 -24.46 5.28 1.68
N GLU A 45 -23.42 6.01 2.11
CA GLU A 45 -23.49 7.42 2.47
C GLU A 45 -23.00 8.23 1.27
N PRO A 46 -23.89 8.85 0.47
CA PRO A 46 -23.49 9.70 -0.65
C PRO A 46 -22.76 10.94 -0.10
N GLY A 47 -21.52 11.15 -0.52
CA GLY A 47 -20.75 12.36 -0.20
C GLY A 47 -19.95 12.34 1.09
N ALA A 48 -19.58 11.16 1.63
CA ALA A 48 -18.64 11.12 2.75
C ALA A 48 -17.30 11.78 2.36
N ALA A 49 -16.76 12.58 3.27
CA ALA A 49 -15.51 13.30 3.05
C ALA A 49 -14.32 12.32 2.94
N LYS A 50 -13.34 12.69 2.12
CA LYS A 50 -12.04 12.01 2.06
C LYS A 50 -11.46 11.92 3.47
N GLN A 51 -11.04 10.73 3.88
CA GLN A 51 -10.39 10.52 5.17
C GLN A 51 -9.15 9.64 5.00
N ARG A 52 -7.98 10.20 5.29
CA ARG A 52 -6.68 9.50 5.25
C ARG A 52 -6.06 9.38 6.62
N VAL A 53 -5.32 8.30 6.83
CA VAL A 53 -4.46 8.07 8.00
C VAL A 53 -3.14 7.49 7.50
N ILE A 54 -2.04 8.21 7.75
CA ILE A 54 -0.69 7.75 7.42
C ILE A 54 0.03 7.39 8.70
N CYS A 55 0.63 6.21 8.70
CA CYS A 55 1.38 5.64 9.80
C CYS A 55 2.83 5.36 9.38
N HIS A 56 3.71 5.35 10.36
CA HIS A 56 5.13 5.04 10.22
C HIS A 56 5.38 3.72 10.95
N ALA A 57 5.96 2.72 10.27
CA ALA A 57 6.21 1.40 10.88
C ALA A 57 7.46 1.34 11.75
N ASP A 58 8.22 2.43 11.83
CA ASP A 58 9.49 2.54 12.58
C ASP A 58 10.50 1.47 12.11
N TYR A 59 10.49 1.17 10.81
CA TYR A 59 11.30 0.13 10.16
C TYR A 59 11.06 -1.28 10.72
N GLN A 60 9.90 -1.48 11.36
CA GLN A 60 9.40 -2.78 11.81
C GLN A 60 8.39 -3.32 10.81
N THR A 61 8.01 -4.59 10.98
CA THR A 61 7.01 -5.28 10.15
C THR A 61 5.62 -5.33 10.78
N ARG A 62 5.40 -4.61 11.90
CA ARG A 62 4.11 -4.55 12.60
C ARG A 62 3.25 -3.41 12.05
N LEU A 63 2.06 -3.76 11.56
CA LEU A 63 1.07 -2.81 11.03
C LEU A 63 -0.01 -2.43 12.08
N PRO A 64 -0.64 -1.24 11.98
CA PRO A 64 -0.28 -0.14 11.06
C PRO A 64 0.94 0.67 11.54
N GLY A 65 1.48 0.39 12.72
CA GLY A 65 2.54 1.23 13.30
C GLY A 65 1.98 2.48 13.99
N ARG A 66 2.77 3.56 14.03
CA ARG A 66 2.42 4.81 14.72
C ARG A 66 1.84 5.81 13.73
N GLN A 67 0.65 6.33 14.01
CA GLN A 67 0.05 7.40 13.20
C GLN A 67 0.94 8.66 13.24
N VAL A 68 1.22 9.22 12.06
CA VAL A 68 2.07 10.41 11.87
C VAL A 68 1.39 11.53 11.11
N ARG A 69 0.35 11.24 10.32
CA ARG A 69 -0.42 12.26 9.59
C ARG A 69 -1.88 11.84 9.40
N GLY A 70 -2.82 12.73 9.66
CA GLY A 70 -4.25 12.55 9.41
C GLY A 70 -4.80 13.50 8.36
N GLU A 71 -6.06 13.31 7.98
CA GLU A 71 -6.76 14.22 7.06
C GLU A 71 -6.76 15.66 7.58
N GLY A 72 -6.28 16.59 6.75
CA GLY A 72 -6.17 18.01 7.06
C GLY A 72 -4.88 18.43 7.77
N ASP A 73 -4.06 17.47 8.22
CA ASP A 73 -2.79 17.79 8.88
C ASP A 73 -1.74 18.33 7.88
N PRO A 74 -0.87 19.26 8.32
CA PRO A 74 0.21 19.77 7.49
C PRO A 74 1.21 18.68 7.09
N ALA A 75 2.02 18.96 6.07
CA ALA A 75 3.13 18.10 5.66
C ALA A 75 4.09 17.85 6.84
N THR A 76 4.59 16.63 6.96
CA THR A 76 5.48 16.24 8.07
C THR A 76 6.93 16.55 7.78
N GLY A 77 7.29 16.75 6.51
CA GLY A 77 8.68 16.86 6.05
C GLY A 77 9.34 15.51 5.79
N ASP A 78 8.64 14.41 6.07
CA ASP A 78 9.01 13.07 5.65
C ASP A 78 8.42 12.82 4.25
N THR A 79 9.30 12.63 3.28
CA THR A 79 8.90 12.51 1.87
C THR A 79 7.98 11.32 1.61
N ALA A 80 8.22 10.17 2.24
CA ALA A 80 7.38 8.99 2.02
C ALA A 80 5.98 9.18 2.65
N VAL A 81 5.92 9.77 3.84
CA VAL A 81 4.65 10.12 4.50
C VAL A 81 3.84 11.10 3.65
N ASP A 82 4.49 12.14 3.13
CA ASP A 82 3.84 13.19 2.36
C ASP A 82 3.36 12.66 0.98
N GLU A 83 4.17 11.84 0.30
CA GLU A 83 3.79 11.18 -0.95
C GLU A 83 2.64 10.18 -0.76
N ALA A 84 2.66 9.36 0.30
CA ALA A 84 1.56 8.44 0.61
C ALA A 84 0.26 9.19 0.91
N TYR A 85 0.35 10.32 1.62
CA TYR A 85 -0.80 11.19 1.88
C TYR A 85 -1.37 11.77 0.60
N ASP A 86 -0.53 12.36 -0.25
CA ASP A 86 -0.98 13.03 -1.47
C ASP A 86 -1.48 12.01 -2.52
N GLY A 87 -0.76 10.91 -2.73
CA GLY A 87 -1.13 9.87 -3.70
C GLY A 87 -2.42 9.14 -3.34
N SER A 88 -2.63 8.79 -2.07
CA SER A 88 -3.90 8.21 -1.63
C SER A 88 -5.06 9.21 -1.77
N GLY A 89 -4.78 10.50 -1.56
CA GLY A 89 -5.75 11.57 -1.75
C GLY A 89 -6.14 11.78 -3.21
N ALA A 90 -5.17 11.77 -4.12
CA ALA A 90 -5.41 11.87 -5.56
C ALA A 90 -6.19 10.65 -6.08
N THR A 91 -5.87 9.46 -5.57
CA THR A 91 -6.61 8.24 -5.92
C THR A 91 -8.07 8.32 -5.46
N PHE A 92 -8.34 8.81 -4.25
CA PHE A 92 -9.71 9.06 -3.79
C PHE A 92 -10.45 10.04 -4.71
N ASP A 93 -9.81 11.16 -5.07
CA ASP A 93 -10.43 12.18 -5.92
C ASP A 93 -10.76 11.62 -7.31
N LEU A 94 -9.88 10.81 -7.89
CA LEU A 94 -10.15 10.11 -9.15
C LEU A 94 -11.42 9.26 -9.06
N TYR A 95 -11.51 8.42 -8.02
CA TYR A 95 -12.69 7.56 -7.80
C TYR A 95 -13.97 8.37 -7.58
N ARG A 96 -13.91 9.44 -6.80
CA ARG A 96 -15.06 10.31 -6.55
C ARG A 96 -15.49 11.06 -7.80
N ASP A 97 -14.58 11.75 -8.45
CA ASP A 97 -14.91 12.77 -9.46
C ASP A 97 -15.20 12.15 -10.83
N ILE A 98 -14.55 11.04 -11.17
CA ILE A 98 -14.70 10.39 -12.48
C ILE A 98 -15.66 9.19 -12.42
N TYR A 99 -15.62 8.43 -11.33
CA TYR A 99 -16.40 7.19 -11.20
C TYR A 99 -17.59 7.31 -10.24
N GLU A 100 -17.82 8.50 -9.66
CA GLU A 100 -18.88 8.75 -8.68
C GLU A 100 -18.86 7.74 -7.51
N ARG A 101 -17.66 7.28 -7.16
CA ARG A 101 -17.41 6.25 -6.13
C ARG A 101 -16.85 6.87 -4.87
N ASN A 102 -17.44 6.53 -3.72
CA ASN A 102 -16.98 7.03 -2.42
C ASN A 102 -15.93 6.09 -1.79
N SER A 103 -14.64 6.39 -1.98
CA SER A 103 -13.52 5.55 -1.52
C SER A 103 -13.46 4.16 -2.19
N ILE A 104 -12.57 3.29 -1.70
CA ILE A 104 -12.33 1.97 -2.30
C ILE A 104 -13.51 1.00 -2.13
N ASP A 105 -14.40 1.21 -1.16
CA ASP A 105 -15.54 0.35 -0.85
C ASP A 105 -16.90 0.94 -1.27
N ASP A 106 -16.91 2.12 -1.92
CA ASP A 106 -18.10 2.93 -2.24
C ASP A 106 -18.90 3.40 -1.02
N ARG A 107 -18.31 3.36 0.18
CA ARG A 107 -18.96 3.76 1.45
C ARG A 107 -18.10 4.69 2.29
N GLY A 108 -16.98 5.18 1.76
CA GLY A 108 -16.14 6.14 2.44
C GLY A 108 -15.20 5.53 3.47
N VAL A 109 -14.73 4.29 3.29
CA VAL A 109 -13.72 3.71 4.18
C VAL A 109 -12.48 4.60 4.28
N VAL A 110 -11.93 4.69 5.49
CA VAL A 110 -10.71 5.44 5.79
C VAL A 110 -9.54 4.80 5.04
N LEU A 111 -8.82 5.61 4.26
CA LEU A 111 -7.62 5.17 3.55
C LEU A 111 -6.42 5.19 4.50
N THR A 112 -6.11 4.03 5.06
CA THR A 112 -4.96 3.84 5.94
C THR A 112 -3.74 3.43 5.11
N SER A 113 -2.60 4.07 5.34
CA SER A 113 -1.34 3.80 4.69
C SER A 113 -0.21 3.73 5.71
N THR A 114 0.69 2.76 5.58
CA THR A 114 1.88 2.60 6.44
C THR A 114 3.13 2.69 5.59
N VAL A 115 4.02 3.62 5.93
CA VAL A 115 5.34 3.80 5.28
C VAL A 115 6.48 3.30 6.16
N HIS A 116 7.68 3.21 5.59
CA HIS A 116 8.89 2.69 6.26
C HIS A 116 8.70 1.29 6.83
N TYR A 117 8.02 0.43 6.06
CA TYR A 117 7.78 -0.96 6.42
C TYR A 117 9.04 -1.80 6.23
N GLY A 118 9.54 -2.40 7.32
CA GLY A 118 10.80 -3.14 7.31
C GLY A 118 12.01 -2.27 6.93
N ARG A 119 13.17 -2.91 6.72
CA ARG A 119 14.38 -2.28 6.18
C ARG A 119 14.74 -2.95 4.87
N GLY A 120 15.00 -2.18 3.82
CA GLY A 120 15.32 -2.76 2.50
C GLY A 120 14.15 -3.55 1.91
N PHE A 121 12.90 -3.17 2.22
CA PHE A 121 11.74 -3.92 1.79
C PHE A 121 11.34 -3.55 0.36
N ASP A 122 11.63 -4.45 -0.58
CA ASP A 122 11.45 -4.24 -2.02
C ASP A 122 10.02 -4.52 -2.50
N ASN A 123 9.02 -3.94 -1.82
CA ASN A 123 7.64 -4.03 -2.27
C ASN A 123 6.70 -2.96 -1.68
N ALA A 124 5.53 -2.81 -2.31
CA ALA A 124 4.34 -2.21 -1.74
C ALA A 124 3.13 -3.13 -1.95
N PHE A 125 2.11 -3.04 -1.09
CA PHE A 125 0.95 -3.94 -1.20
C PHE A 125 -0.32 -3.44 -0.50
N TRP A 126 -1.47 -3.84 -1.06
CA TRP A 126 -2.76 -3.93 -0.35
C TRP A 126 -2.88 -5.25 0.42
N ASN A 127 -2.98 -5.15 1.75
CA ASN A 127 -3.10 -6.34 2.61
C ASN A 127 -4.55 -6.79 2.87
N GLY A 128 -5.54 -6.11 2.28
CA GLY A 128 -6.96 -6.35 2.55
C GLY A 128 -7.63 -5.26 3.41
N GLN A 129 -6.84 -4.44 4.11
CA GLN A 129 -7.32 -3.41 5.04
C GLN A 129 -6.60 -2.05 4.88
N GLN A 130 -5.32 -2.05 4.51
CA GLN A 130 -4.51 -0.85 4.40
C GLN A 130 -3.40 -1.00 3.34
N MET A 131 -2.79 0.13 3.01
CA MET A 131 -1.55 0.18 2.24
C MET A 131 -0.31 0.07 3.10
N THR A 132 0.68 -0.59 2.55
CA THR A 132 2.01 -0.73 3.14
C THR A 132 3.05 -0.48 2.05
N TYR A 133 4.02 0.37 2.35
CA TYR A 133 5.11 0.74 1.45
C TYR A 133 6.45 0.47 2.13
N GLY A 134 7.31 -0.28 1.45
CA GLY A 134 8.73 -0.31 1.77
C GLY A 134 9.49 0.85 1.13
N ASP A 135 10.68 1.08 1.66
CA ASP A 135 11.60 2.11 1.16
C ASP A 135 12.48 1.61 0.00
N GLY A 136 12.28 0.35 -0.43
CA GLY A 136 13.16 -0.29 -1.40
C GLY A 136 14.61 -0.28 -0.92
N ASP A 137 15.53 0.01 -1.84
CA ASP A 137 16.96 0.06 -1.59
C ASP A 137 17.49 1.45 -1.24
N GLU A 138 16.65 2.39 -0.79
CA GLU A 138 17.10 3.76 -0.53
C GLU A 138 18.14 3.90 0.61
N ASP A 139 18.37 2.84 1.38
CA ASP A 139 19.46 2.74 2.35
C ASP A 139 20.82 2.35 1.74
N LEU A 140 20.87 1.95 0.46
CA LEU A 140 22.08 1.59 -0.29
C LEU A 140 22.60 2.76 -1.16
N PRO A 141 23.88 2.71 -1.61
CA PRO A 141 24.39 3.61 -2.65
C PRO A 141 23.57 3.52 -3.95
N GLU A 142 23.42 4.62 -4.68
CA GLU A 142 22.57 4.72 -5.87
C GLU A 142 22.91 3.66 -6.93
N GLU A 143 24.20 3.35 -7.09
CA GLU A 143 24.71 2.33 -8.02
C GLU A 143 24.31 0.88 -7.68
N GLU A 144 23.89 0.63 -6.44
CA GLU A 144 23.46 -0.68 -5.96
C GLU A 144 21.93 -0.82 -5.85
N ARG A 145 21.18 0.29 -5.97
CA ARG A 145 19.72 0.32 -5.84
C ARG A 145 19.04 -0.37 -7.01
N LEU A 146 18.17 -1.33 -6.71
CA LEU A 146 17.22 -1.86 -7.68
C LEU A 146 15.88 -1.12 -7.59
N PHE A 147 15.47 -0.74 -6.40
CA PHE A 147 14.21 -0.04 -6.15
C PHE A 147 14.41 1.26 -5.35
N ASN A 148 13.66 2.28 -5.72
CA ASN A 148 13.44 3.45 -4.87
C ASN A 148 12.31 3.14 -3.86
N ARG A 149 12.00 4.10 -2.97
CA ARG A 149 10.81 4.00 -2.12
C ARG A 149 9.56 3.87 -2.97
N PHE A 150 8.63 3.03 -2.53
CA PHE A 150 7.44 2.70 -3.34
C PHE A 150 6.36 3.79 -3.32
N THR A 151 6.55 4.86 -2.53
CA THR A 151 5.66 6.03 -2.53
C THR A 151 5.97 7.04 -3.64
N ILE A 152 7.17 6.98 -4.24
CA ILE A 152 7.63 7.99 -5.21
C ILE A 152 6.80 8.04 -6.50
N ALA A 153 6.12 6.93 -6.82
CA ALA A 153 5.34 6.77 -8.04
C ALA A 153 3.84 6.68 -7.68
N ILE A 154 3.08 7.70 -8.07
CA ILE A 154 1.65 7.81 -7.77
C ILE A 154 0.81 6.67 -8.36
N ASP A 155 1.25 6.10 -9.48
CA ASP A 155 0.59 4.98 -10.13
C ASP A 155 0.74 3.67 -9.33
N ILE A 156 1.83 3.46 -8.60
CA ILE A 156 1.97 2.36 -7.62
C ILE A 156 0.91 2.51 -6.53
N ILE A 157 0.75 3.72 -5.97
CA ILE A 157 -0.28 3.97 -4.94
C ILE A 157 -1.69 3.70 -5.50
N GLY A 158 -1.98 4.20 -6.71
CA GLY A 158 -3.25 3.95 -7.39
C GLY A 158 -3.49 2.46 -7.69
N HIS A 159 -2.46 1.74 -8.13
CA HIS A 159 -2.51 0.30 -8.39
C HIS A 159 -2.92 -0.48 -7.14
N GLU A 160 -2.23 -0.22 -6.02
CA GLU A 160 -2.49 -0.92 -4.78
C GLU A 160 -3.87 -0.57 -4.18
N LEU A 161 -4.31 0.69 -4.26
CA LEU A 161 -5.68 1.02 -3.83
C LEU A 161 -6.76 0.40 -4.74
N THR A 162 -6.47 0.24 -6.04
CA THR A 162 -7.37 -0.44 -6.98
C THR A 162 -7.56 -1.92 -6.61
N HIS A 163 -6.57 -2.56 -5.98
CA HIS A 163 -6.75 -3.90 -5.42
C HIS A 163 -7.84 -3.94 -4.32
N GLY A 164 -7.97 -2.87 -3.53
CA GLY A 164 -9.08 -2.70 -2.59
C GLY A 164 -10.43 -2.58 -3.30
N VAL A 165 -10.51 -1.80 -4.39
CA VAL A 165 -11.75 -1.69 -5.19
C VAL A 165 -12.17 -3.05 -5.74
N ILE A 166 -11.24 -3.81 -6.31
CA ILE A 166 -11.53 -5.16 -6.82
C ILE A 166 -12.03 -6.09 -5.71
N GLN A 167 -11.48 -5.98 -4.49
CA GLN A 167 -11.90 -6.77 -3.33
C GLN A 167 -13.36 -6.48 -2.92
N TYR A 168 -13.78 -5.21 -2.93
CA TYR A 168 -15.15 -4.82 -2.56
C TYR A 168 -16.18 -4.99 -3.69
N GLU A 169 -15.72 -5.25 -4.92
CA GLU A 169 -16.57 -5.45 -6.10
C GLU A 169 -16.54 -6.91 -6.59
N ALA A 170 -15.71 -7.20 -7.59
CA ALA A 170 -15.72 -8.48 -8.29
C ALA A 170 -15.10 -9.63 -7.49
N GLY A 171 -14.30 -9.34 -6.45
CA GLY A 171 -13.68 -10.35 -5.59
C GLY A 171 -12.78 -11.31 -6.36
N LEU A 172 -12.07 -10.84 -7.40
CA LEU A 172 -11.25 -11.70 -8.25
C LEU A 172 -10.19 -12.44 -7.42
N VAL A 173 -10.24 -13.78 -7.47
CA VAL A 173 -9.28 -14.63 -6.77
C VAL A 173 -7.89 -14.43 -7.39
N TYR A 174 -6.90 -14.09 -6.57
CA TYR A 174 -5.53 -13.81 -7.01
C TYR A 174 -4.78 -15.12 -7.33
N ARG A 175 -5.12 -15.76 -8.46
CA ARG A 175 -4.56 -17.04 -8.90
C ARG A 175 -4.35 -17.08 -10.41
N ASN A 176 -3.32 -17.82 -10.81
CA ASN A 176 -3.12 -18.47 -12.11
C ASN A 176 -2.48 -19.83 -11.83
#